data_AF-A0A8T5V571-F1
#
_entry.id   AF-A0A8T5V571-F1
#
_cell.length_a   1.000
_cell.length_b   1.000
_cell.length_c   1.000
_cell.angle_alpha   90.00
_cell.angle_beta   90.00
_cell.angle_gamma   90.00
#
_symmetry.space_group_name_H-M   'P 1'
#
loop_
_entity.id
_entity.type
_entity.pdbx_description
1 polymer ?
#
loop_
_entity_poly.entity_id
_entity_poly.type
_entity_poly.pdbx_seq_one_letter_code
_entity_poly.pdbx_strand_id
1 'polypeptide(L)'
;MSLIITYIGSKGCVMAGDKRRIGFFGPEGPRENLEEKLYSGSINTKEELLKKADELGINIKISDDADKIHEIGDVVVGEVRSKTVYETKRKRIYATTGAYNIIELLGSDLKTVKSGESSIIVFGNKYTQELAEKTIKRYWKSKLNLVTIRKIFESVMEEVAIETPTVSPEYDVKMKYPSIDTKEAKELLRVTILQDVKDLEEYRTQLKENLIQTSQNIQMATKIVIQGAVGNVAYVNGNEIGIILDKSIEALDTDWNTIAKPSELIEMTAEDGSKVSRGDLAVIENENLCINRTKEPLNCDFILCRADTDNKKNIK
;
A
#
# COMPACT_ATOMS: atom_id res chain seq x y z
N MET A 1 2.81 1.35 15.55
CA MET A 1 2.03 2.07 16.59
C MET A 1 2.18 3.56 16.39
N SER A 2 1.28 4.34 16.97
CA SER A 2 1.18 5.78 16.73
C SER A 2 0.69 6.48 17.99
N LEU A 3 1.18 7.69 18.21
CA LEU A 3 0.63 8.66 19.13
C LEU A 3 -0.22 9.66 18.33
N ILE A 4 -1.53 9.69 18.62
CA ILE A 4 -2.44 10.74 18.16
C ILE A 4 -3.12 11.32 19.39
N ILE A 5 -3.10 12.64 19.51
CA ILE A 5 -3.72 13.36 20.62
C ILE A 5 -4.74 14.32 20.04
N THR A 6 -5.96 14.27 20.55
CA THR A 6 -7.07 15.09 20.07
C THR A 6 -7.72 15.83 21.23
N TYR A 7 -7.82 17.15 21.13
CA TYR A 7 -8.66 17.98 21.97
C TYR A 7 -9.94 18.30 21.19
N ILE A 8 -11.08 18.14 21.85
CA ILE A 8 -12.39 18.49 21.35
C ILE A 8 -13.03 19.43 22.37
N GLY A 9 -13.40 20.62 21.93
CA GLY A 9 -14.08 21.61 22.76
C GLY A 9 -15.17 22.33 21.99
N SER A 10 -15.99 23.09 22.71
CA SER A 10 -17.11 23.87 22.13
C SER A 10 -16.67 25.00 21.18
N LYS A 11 -15.38 25.32 21.14
CA LYS A 11 -14.81 26.37 20.26
C LYS A 11 -13.99 25.82 19.10
N GLY A 12 -13.82 24.50 19.01
CA GLY A 12 -13.01 23.83 17.99
C GLY A 12 -12.30 22.59 18.51
N CYS A 13 -11.54 21.98 17.61
CA CYS A 13 -10.71 20.83 17.88
C CYS A 13 -9.25 21.08 17.47
N VAL A 14 -8.34 20.39 18.15
CA VAL A 14 -6.92 20.33 17.80
C VAL A 14 -6.54 18.86 17.77
N MET A 15 -5.81 18.43 16.75
CA MET A 15 -5.28 17.07 16.67
C MET A 15 -3.81 17.13 16.30
N ALA A 16 -3.00 16.32 16.98
CA ALA A 16 -1.61 16.11 16.62
C ALA A 16 -1.38 14.61 16.40
N GLY A 17 -0.52 14.26 15.44
CA GLY A 17 -0.14 12.88 15.16
C GLY A 17 1.32 12.78 14.76
N ASP A 18 2.02 11.80 15.31
CA ASP A 18 3.41 11.51 14.95
C ASP A 18 3.51 10.86 13.56
N LYS A 19 4.70 10.88 12.92
CA LYS A 19 4.90 10.29 11.58
C LYS A 19 5.55 8.90 11.54
N ARG A 20 5.78 8.26 12.70
CA ARG A 20 6.54 7.01 12.81
C ARG A 20 5.77 5.83 12.23
N ARG A 21 6.45 5.02 11.44
CA ARG A 21 6.05 3.67 11.05
C ARG A 21 7.19 2.72 11.38
N ILE A 22 6.83 1.61 12.03
CA ILE A 22 7.77 0.54 12.34
C ILE A 22 7.21 -0.75 11.75
N GLY A 23 8.00 -1.38 10.88
CA GLY A 23 7.76 -2.72 10.38
C GLY A 23 8.73 -3.70 11.02
N PHE A 24 8.20 -4.79 11.55
CA PHE A 24 8.98 -5.88 12.14
C PHE A 24 8.89 -7.10 11.23
N PHE A 25 10.04 -7.64 10.83
CA PHE A 25 10.14 -8.78 9.92
C PHE A 25 11.00 -9.87 10.57
N GLY A 26 10.41 -11.04 10.77
CA GLY A 26 11.07 -12.15 11.45
C GLY A 26 10.05 -13.14 12.03
N PRO A 27 10.51 -14.10 12.83
CA PRO A 27 9.64 -15.10 13.44
C PRO A 27 8.59 -14.47 14.38
N GLU A 28 7.37 -15.02 14.39
CA GLU A 28 6.21 -14.43 15.08
C GLU A 28 6.41 -14.27 16.59
N GLY A 29 6.76 -15.34 17.32
CA GLY A 29 6.93 -15.28 18.77
C GLY A 29 8.00 -14.27 19.24
N PRO A 30 9.23 -14.30 18.69
CA PRO A 30 10.24 -13.27 18.96
C PRO A 30 9.78 -11.85 18.65
N ARG A 31 9.05 -11.66 17.53
CA ARG A 31 8.51 -10.37 17.13
C ARG A 31 7.51 -9.84 18.14
N GLU A 32 6.56 -10.67 18.58
CA GLU A 32 5.59 -10.29 19.61
C GLU A 32 6.26 -9.91 20.93
N ASN A 33 7.28 -10.65 21.35
CA ASN A 33 8.03 -10.35 22.56
C ASN A 33 8.77 -9.00 22.48
N LEU A 34 9.39 -8.72 21.33
CA LEU A 34 10.09 -7.46 21.10
C LEU A 34 9.11 -6.27 21.06
N GLU A 35 7.98 -6.45 20.38
CA GLU A 35 6.88 -5.49 20.34
C GLU A 35 6.35 -5.19 21.76
N GLU A 36 6.08 -6.21 22.56
CA GLU A 36 5.62 -6.05 23.95
C GLU A 36 6.59 -5.22 24.79
N LYS A 37 7.90 -5.56 24.76
CA LYS A 37 8.95 -4.81 25.48
C LYS A 37 9.07 -3.36 25.01
N LEU A 38 8.91 -3.13 23.72
CA LEU A 38 8.93 -1.79 23.15
C LEU A 38 7.72 -0.98 23.62
N TYR A 39 6.55 -1.59 23.64
CA TYR A 39 5.28 -0.92 23.95
C TYR A 39 5.00 -0.76 25.45
N SER A 40 5.68 -1.54 26.29
CA SER A 40 5.70 -1.36 27.73
C SER A 40 6.64 -0.24 28.19
N GLY A 41 7.48 0.31 27.30
CA GLY A 41 8.54 1.24 27.69
C GLY A 41 9.73 0.55 28.37
N SER A 42 9.97 -0.73 28.07
CA SER A 42 11.20 -1.44 28.47
C SER A 42 12.34 -1.29 27.46
N ILE A 43 12.09 -0.61 26.34
CA ILE A 43 13.07 -0.23 25.32
C ILE A 43 12.83 1.24 24.99
N ASN A 44 13.79 2.08 25.34
CA ASN A 44 13.59 3.53 25.37
C ASN A 44 14.44 4.25 24.33
N THR A 45 15.36 3.54 23.68
CA THR A 45 16.25 4.09 22.65
C THR A 45 16.18 3.28 21.37
N LYS A 46 16.46 3.93 20.25
CA LYS A 46 16.50 3.29 18.93
C LYS A 46 17.62 2.26 18.85
N GLU A 47 18.76 2.57 19.45
CA GLU A 47 19.95 1.71 19.50
C GLU A 47 19.65 0.40 20.23
N GLU A 48 18.98 0.50 21.40
CA GLU A 48 18.55 -0.68 22.15
C GLU A 48 17.53 -1.52 21.39
N LEU A 49 16.57 -0.87 20.71
CA LEU A 49 15.58 -1.55 19.87
C LEU A 49 16.27 -2.35 18.76
N LEU A 50 17.19 -1.74 18.02
CA LEU A 50 17.91 -2.40 16.92
C LEU A 50 18.78 -3.54 17.43
N LYS A 51 19.47 -3.36 18.55
CA LYS A 51 20.29 -4.41 19.16
C LYS A 51 19.47 -5.64 19.57
N LYS A 52 18.37 -5.42 20.31
CA LYS A 52 17.49 -6.52 20.73
C LYS A 52 16.81 -7.20 19.54
N ALA A 53 16.54 -6.46 18.48
CA ALA A 53 15.99 -7.03 17.25
C ALA A 53 16.98 -7.97 16.55
N ASP A 54 18.24 -7.54 16.43
CA ASP A 54 19.31 -8.34 15.82
C ASP A 54 19.55 -9.65 16.60
N GLU A 55 19.59 -9.57 17.94
CA GLU A 55 19.70 -10.74 18.83
C GLU A 55 18.57 -11.76 18.64
N LEU A 56 17.39 -11.29 18.21
CA LEU A 56 16.20 -12.11 17.96
C LEU A 56 16.01 -12.50 16.49
N GLY A 57 16.94 -12.12 15.61
CA GLY A 57 16.82 -12.36 14.16
C GLY A 57 15.67 -11.59 13.51
N ILE A 58 15.32 -10.42 14.04
CA ILE A 58 14.24 -9.55 13.56
C ILE A 58 14.84 -8.38 12.80
N ASN A 59 14.47 -8.22 11.53
CA ASN A 59 14.76 -7.02 10.77
C ASN A 59 13.70 -5.95 11.07
N ILE A 60 14.15 -4.74 11.40
CA ILE A 60 13.26 -3.60 11.65
C ILE A 60 13.44 -2.56 10.54
N LYS A 61 12.31 -2.12 9.97
CA LYS A 61 12.25 -0.92 9.12
C LYS A 61 11.53 0.19 9.85
N ILE A 62 12.21 1.34 9.99
CA ILE A 62 11.68 2.54 10.61
C ILE A 62 11.60 3.64 9.55
N SER A 63 10.44 4.30 9.44
CA SER A 63 10.27 5.52 8.65
C SER A 63 9.46 6.55 9.43
N ASP A 64 9.63 7.82 9.08
CA ASP A 64 8.96 8.98 9.69
C ASP A 64 8.10 9.73 8.65
N ASP A 65 7.49 8.98 7.73
CA ASP A 65 6.75 9.47 6.56
C ASP A 65 5.23 9.18 6.64
N ALA A 66 4.73 8.71 7.79
CA ALA A 66 3.34 8.34 7.91
C ALA A 66 2.46 9.58 8.09
N ASP A 67 1.54 9.78 7.16
CA ASP A 67 0.39 10.67 7.37
C ASP A 67 -0.66 9.95 8.24
N LYS A 68 -0.80 10.40 9.49
CA LYS A 68 -1.71 9.81 10.48
C LYS A 68 -2.90 10.71 10.78
N ILE A 69 -2.82 11.98 10.42
CA ILE A 69 -3.88 12.95 10.65
C ILE A 69 -4.13 13.76 9.37
N HIS A 70 -5.38 13.79 8.93
CA HIS A 70 -5.77 14.54 7.74
C HIS A 70 -7.10 15.25 7.96
N GLU A 71 -7.50 16.06 6.99
CA GLU A 71 -8.70 16.89 7.06
C GLU A 71 -9.68 16.46 5.98
N ILE A 72 -10.96 16.34 6.35
CA ILE A 72 -12.08 16.14 5.42
C ILE A 72 -13.06 17.28 5.68
N GLY A 73 -13.02 18.32 4.86
CA GLY A 73 -13.78 19.55 5.10
C GLY A 73 -13.46 20.15 6.47
N ASP A 74 -14.47 20.25 7.34
CA ASP A 74 -14.40 20.79 8.70
C ASP A 74 -14.18 19.71 9.79
N VAL A 75 -13.82 18.50 9.39
CA VAL A 75 -13.50 17.38 10.28
C VAL A 75 -12.01 17.08 10.21
N VAL A 76 -11.38 16.86 11.37
CA VAL A 76 -10.03 16.31 11.46
C VAL A 76 -10.14 14.81 11.77
N VAL A 77 -9.42 14.01 10.99
CA VAL A 77 -9.42 12.55 11.08
C VAL A 77 -8.05 12.08 11.53
N GLY A 78 -8.00 11.28 12.59
CA GLY A 78 -6.80 10.61 13.05
C GLY A 78 -6.93 9.10 12.92
N GLU A 79 -5.96 8.43 12.30
CA GLU A 79 -5.97 6.97 12.12
C GLU A 79 -4.76 6.31 12.76
N VAL A 80 -5.03 5.30 13.58
CA VAL A 80 -4.03 4.30 13.96
C VAL A 80 -4.36 2.97 13.29
N ARG A 81 -3.33 2.32 12.74
CA ARG A 81 -3.47 1.04 12.03
C ARG A 81 -2.51 -0.01 12.59
N SER A 82 -3.00 -1.22 12.68
CA SER A 82 -2.21 -2.43 12.90
C SER A 82 -2.45 -3.38 11.74
N LYS A 83 -1.36 -3.96 11.21
CA LYS A 83 -1.40 -4.89 10.07
C LYS A 83 -0.67 -6.16 10.45
N THR A 84 -1.36 -7.29 10.36
CA THR A 84 -0.78 -8.63 10.37
C THR A 84 -0.75 -9.18 8.94
N VAL A 85 -0.31 -10.44 8.79
CA VAL A 85 -0.32 -11.12 7.48
C VAL A 85 -1.74 -11.26 6.94
N TYR A 86 -2.73 -11.46 7.81
CA TYR A 86 -4.11 -11.78 7.42
C TYR A 86 -5.08 -10.62 7.58
N GLU A 87 -4.77 -9.65 8.45
CA GLU A 87 -5.77 -8.69 8.91
C GLU A 87 -5.19 -7.29 9.03
N THR A 88 -6.01 -6.28 8.72
CA THR A 88 -5.70 -4.87 9.02
C THR A 88 -6.81 -4.31 9.89
N LYS A 89 -6.43 -3.94 11.12
CA LYS A 89 -7.30 -3.24 12.07
C LYS A 89 -7.00 -1.76 12.00
N ARG A 90 -8.04 -0.94 11.82
CA ARG A 90 -7.92 0.52 11.86
C ARG A 90 -8.80 1.05 12.97
N LYS A 91 -8.30 2.04 13.68
CA LYS A 91 -9.09 2.81 14.64
C LYS A 91 -8.96 4.26 14.26
N ARG A 92 -10.10 4.88 13.94
CA ARG A 92 -10.17 6.28 13.50
C ARG A 92 -10.89 7.11 14.55
N ILE A 93 -10.44 8.33 14.74
CA ILE A 93 -11.19 9.39 15.42
C ILE A 93 -11.51 10.48 14.39
N TYR A 94 -12.77 10.89 14.34
CA TYR A 94 -13.26 12.02 13.59
C TYR A 94 -13.66 13.08 14.61
N ALA A 95 -13.07 14.26 14.52
CA ALA A 95 -13.31 15.32 15.49
C ALA A 95 -13.60 16.64 14.79
N THR A 96 -14.57 17.38 15.33
CA THR A 96 -14.89 18.75 14.93
C THR A 96 -15.26 19.56 16.18
N THR A 97 -15.73 20.80 16.02
CA THR A 97 -16.22 21.61 17.13
C THR A 97 -17.28 20.85 17.94
N GLY A 98 -17.03 20.65 19.24
CA GLY A 98 -18.02 20.14 20.20
C GLY A 98 -18.36 18.65 20.11
N ALA A 99 -17.88 17.90 19.12
CA ALA A 99 -18.22 16.49 18.95
C ALA A 99 -17.09 15.65 18.35
N TYR A 100 -17.10 14.36 18.65
CA TYR A 100 -16.27 13.36 17.99
C TYR A 100 -16.95 12.01 17.85
N ASN A 101 -16.44 11.22 16.91
CA ASN A 101 -16.77 9.82 16.71
C ASN A 101 -15.47 9.01 16.61
N ILE A 102 -15.38 7.92 17.37
CA ILE A 102 -14.34 6.91 17.24
C ILE A 102 -14.96 5.70 16.56
N ILE A 103 -14.34 5.21 15.48
CA ILE A 103 -14.76 3.97 14.83
C ILE A 103 -13.60 2.97 14.80
N GLU A 104 -13.95 1.70 14.81
CA GLU A 104 -13.01 0.61 14.56
C GLU A 104 -13.44 -0.13 13.30
N LEU A 105 -12.48 -0.29 12.38
CA LEU A 105 -12.66 -0.96 11.10
C LEU A 105 -11.83 -2.25 11.07
N LEU A 106 -12.44 -3.31 10.56
CA LEU A 106 -11.77 -4.56 10.20
C LEU A 106 -11.77 -4.68 8.68
N GLY A 107 -10.65 -4.39 8.04
CA GLY A 107 -10.65 -4.19 6.60
C GLY A 107 -11.46 -2.94 6.21
N SER A 108 -12.63 -3.12 5.60
CA SER A 108 -13.62 -2.06 5.31
C SER A 108 -14.82 -2.10 6.26
N ASP A 109 -14.98 -3.18 7.02
CA ASP A 109 -16.16 -3.37 7.84
C ASP A 109 -16.10 -2.49 9.10
N LEU A 110 -17.12 -1.67 9.28
CA LEU A 110 -17.32 -0.90 10.50
C LEU A 110 -17.82 -1.81 11.63
N LYS A 111 -17.03 -1.92 12.71
CA LYS A 111 -17.32 -2.82 13.84
C LYS A 111 -17.92 -2.08 15.03
N THR A 112 -17.35 -0.94 15.39
CA THR A 112 -17.81 -0.15 16.54
C THR A 112 -17.87 1.32 16.19
N VAL A 113 -18.80 2.03 16.81
CA VAL A 113 -18.90 3.49 16.78
C VAL A 113 -19.11 3.98 18.21
N LYS A 114 -18.23 4.86 18.68
CA LYS A 114 -18.37 5.55 19.95
C LYS A 114 -18.43 7.05 19.70
N SER A 115 -19.54 7.67 20.06
CA SER A 115 -19.71 9.12 19.98
C SER A 115 -19.36 9.77 21.32
N GLY A 116 -18.92 11.02 21.27
CA GLY A 116 -18.74 11.87 22.44
C GLY A 116 -18.72 13.35 22.08
N GLU A 117 -18.58 14.18 23.11
CA GLU A 117 -18.59 15.64 23.00
C GLU A 117 -17.22 16.23 23.34
N SER A 118 -17.11 17.13 24.31
CA SER A 118 -15.82 17.71 24.69
C SER A 118 -14.95 16.72 25.45
N SER A 119 -13.71 16.51 25.00
CA SER A 119 -12.78 15.54 25.58
C SER A 119 -11.34 15.80 25.15
N ILE A 120 -10.39 15.16 25.82
CA ILE A 120 -9.04 14.92 25.30
C ILE A 120 -8.90 13.41 25.09
N ILE A 121 -8.63 13.00 23.85
CA ILE A 121 -8.47 11.59 23.47
C ILE A 121 -7.04 11.35 23.05
N VAL A 122 -6.42 10.30 23.60
CA VAL A 122 -5.06 9.86 23.24
C VAL A 122 -5.12 8.45 22.65
N PHE A 123 -4.78 8.31 21.38
CA PHE A 123 -4.43 7.03 20.79
C PHE A 123 -2.93 6.81 20.92
N GLY A 124 -2.57 5.65 21.45
CA GLY A 124 -1.20 5.28 21.77
C GLY A 124 -1.18 3.93 22.45
N ASN A 125 0.01 3.35 22.60
CA ASN A 125 0.18 2.27 23.57
C ASN A 125 0.10 2.85 24.99
N LYS A 126 -0.06 1.98 25.99
CA LYS A 126 -0.20 2.38 27.40
C LYS A 126 0.93 3.31 27.84
N TYR A 127 2.18 3.01 27.48
CA TYR A 127 3.34 3.82 27.85
C TYR A 127 3.29 5.24 27.25
N THR A 128 3.04 5.36 25.95
CA THR A 128 2.89 6.65 25.27
C THR A 128 1.69 7.46 25.78
N GLN A 129 0.59 6.80 26.15
CA GLN A 129 -0.56 7.45 26.77
C GLN A 129 -0.20 8.04 28.14
N GLU A 130 0.52 7.28 28.98
CA GLU A 130 0.97 7.75 30.30
C GLU A 130 1.92 8.95 30.19
N LEU A 131 2.88 8.90 29.26
CA LEU A 131 3.79 10.02 28.99
C LEU A 131 3.03 11.26 28.48
N ALA A 132 2.12 11.07 27.52
CA ALA A 132 1.30 12.15 27.00
C ALA A 132 0.44 12.80 28.08
N GLU A 133 -0.23 12.00 28.91
CA GLU A 133 -1.02 12.50 30.04
C GLU A 133 -0.19 13.29 31.04
N LYS A 134 1.02 12.81 31.37
CA LYS A 134 1.94 13.51 32.28
C LYS A 134 2.30 14.89 31.74
N THR A 135 2.61 14.99 30.45
CA THR A 135 2.96 16.25 29.80
C THR A 135 1.75 17.18 29.68
N ILE A 136 0.58 16.66 29.30
CA ILE A 136 -0.67 17.44 29.29
C ILE A 136 -0.94 18.03 30.68
N LYS A 137 -0.98 17.20 31.73
CA LYS A 137 -1.28 17.63 33.12
C LYS A 137 -0.34 18.73 33.61
N ARG A 138 0.93 18.70 33.19
CA ARG A 138 1.95 19.69 33.57
C ARG A 138 1.67 21.08 32.99
N TYR A 139 1.25 21.15 31.74
CA TYR A 139 1.00 22.41 31.04
C TYR A 139 -0.47 22.85 31.07
N TRP A 140 -1.39 21.96 31.46
CA TRP A 140 -2.82 22.25 31.48
C TRP A 140 -3.19 23.25 32.57
N LYS A 141 -3.76 24.39 32.17
CA LYS A 141 -4.26 25.44 33.07
C LYS A 141 -5.75 25.66 32.84
N SER A 142 -6.44 26.36 33.74
CA SER A 142 -7.84 26.73 33.53
C SER A 142 -7.96 27.74 32.37
N LYS A 143 -9.00 27.61 31.55
CA LYS A 143 -9.33 28.52 30.43
C LYS A 143 -8.25 28.66 29.34
N LEU A 144 -7.85 27.55 28.73
CA LEU A 144 -6.97 27.56 27.56
C LEU A 144 -7.72 27.93 26.28
N ASN A 145 -7.05 28.62 25.36
CA ASN A 145 -7.50 28.80 23.98
C ASN A 145 -6.89 27.73 23.06
N LEU A 146 -7.41 27.58 21.84
CA LEU A 146 -6.96 26.55 20.91
C LEU A 146 -5.47 26.68 20.53
N VAL A 147 -4.94 27.90 20.44
CA VAL A 147 -3.52 28.13 20.13
C VAL A 147 -2.62 27.62 21.26
N THR A 148 -3.01 27.83 22.51
CA THR A 148 -2.27 27.28 23.66
C THR A 148 -2.39 25.76 23.71
N ILE A 149 -3.56 25.19 23.39
CA ILE A 149 -3.75 23.74 23.33
C ILE A 149 -2.86 23.12 22.25
N ARG A 150 -2.78 23.75 21.07
CA ARG A 150 -1.84 23.36 20.01
C ARG A 150 -0.41 23.30 20.53
N LYS A 151 0.07 24.34 21.21
CA LYS A 151 1.42 24.36 21.80
C LYS A 151 1.64 23.25 22.82
N ILE A 152 0.63 22.94 23.64
CA ILE A 152 0.70 21.81 24.57
C ILE A 152 0.87 20.50 23.80
N PHE A 153 0.14 20.30 22.69
CA PHE A 153 0.24 19.09 21.89
C PHE A 153 1.60 18.98 21.16
N GLU A 154 2.12 20.10 20.65
CA GLU A 154 3.49 20.20 20.11
C GLU A 154 4.51 19.74 21.17
N SER A 155 4.43 20.27 22.41
CA SER A 155 5.30 19.83 23.51
C SER A 155 5.10 18.37 23.91
N VAL A 156 3.89 17.83 23.82
CA VAL A 156 3.68 16.40 24.07
C VAL A 156 4.38 15.54 23.01
N MET A 157 4.26 15.89 21.73
CA MET A 157 4.92 15.14 20.66
C MET A 157 6.44 15.15 20.84
N GLU A 158 7.01 16.31 21.14
CA GLU A 158 8.45 16.48 21.36
C GLU A 158 8.93 15.68 22.58
N GLU A 159 8.27 15.81 23.73
CA GLU A 159 8.68 15.13 24.95
C GLU A 159 8.53 13.59 24.83
N VAL A 160 7.45 13.09 24.21
CA VAL A 160 7.26 11.64 24.06
C VAL A 160 8.27 11.04 23.07
N ALA A 161 8.59 11.75 21.98
CA ALA A 161 9.57 11.28 21.00
C ALA A 161 10.98 11.11 21.59
N ILE A 162 11.34 11.87 22.63
CA ILE A 162 12.61 11.73 23.35
C ILE A 162 12.63 10.45 24.20
N GLU A 163 11.49 10.09 24.79
CA GLU A 163 11.40 8.99 25.77
C GLU A 163 11.22 7.61 25.12
N THR A 164 10.81 7.54 23.84
CA THR A 164 10.59 6.25 23.17
C THR A 164 10.85 6.29 21.66
N PRO A 165 11.46 5.24 21.08
CA PRO A 165 11.65 5.14 19.64
C PRO A 165 10.34 4.78 18.90
N THR A 166 9.22 4.62 19.61
CA THR A 166 7.91 4.33 19.00
C THR A 166 7.22 5.55 18.40
N VAL A 167 7.67 6.75 18.75
CA VAL A 167 7.09 8.03 18.32
C VAL A 167 8.13 8.79 17.49
N SER A 168 7.66 9.46 16.45
CA SER A 168 8.52 10.26 15.58
C SER A 168 8.84 11.61 16.22
N PRO A 169 10.06 12.13 16.05
CA PRO A 169 10.32 13.55 16.31
C PRO A 169 9.57 14.46 15.33
N GLU A 170 9.14 13.96 14.17
CA GLU A 170 8.31 14.67 13.22
C GLU A 170 6.82 14.38 13.47
N TYR A 171 6.01 15.44 13.39
CA TYR A 171 4.58 15.35 13.65
C TYR A 171 3.83 16.40 12.85
N ASP A 172 2.53 16.16 12.66
CA ASP A 172 1.61 17.15 12.13
C ASP A 172 0.67 17.63 13.24
N VAL A 173 0.20 18.87 13.12
CA VAL A 173 -0.86 19.41 13.97
C VAL A 173 -1.92 20.07 13.09
N LYS A 174 -3.17 19.67 13.28
CA LYS A 174 -4.35 20.18 12.57
C LYS A 174 -5.32 20.79 13.57
N MET A 175 -6.04 21.82 13.13
CA MET A 175 -6.96 22.57 13.96
C MET A 175 -8.17 23.00 13.16
N LYS A 176 -9.38 22.72 13.66
CA LYS A 176 -10.65 23.16 13.07
C LYS A 176 -11.50 23.85 14.12
N TYR A 177 -12.25 24.86 13.70
CA TYR A 177 -13.10 25.65 14.58
C TYR A 177 -14.33 26.17 13.81
N PRO A 178 -15.07 25.30 13.09
CA PRO A 178 -16.32 25.70 12.46
C PRO A 178 -17.30 26.24 13.51
N SER A 179 -18.05 27.27 13.12
CA SER A 179 -19.11 27.86 13.93
C SER A 179 -20.41 27.09 13.71
N ILE A 180 -20.53 25.94 14.38
CA ILE A 180 -21.68 25.03 14.28
C ILE A 180 -22.15 24.64 15.68
N ASP A 181 -23.44 24.31 15.80
CA ASP A 181 -23.98 23.77 17.05
C ASP A 181 -23.68 22.26 17.21
N THR A 182 -23.98 21.70 18.39
CA THR A 182 -23.72 20.28 18.68
C THR A 182 -24.50 19.32 17.78
N LYS A 183 -25.70 19.71 17.32
CA LYS A 183 -26.54 18.88 16.44
C LYS A 183 -25.95 18.86 15.03
N GLU A 184 -25.58 20.02 14.51
CA GLU A 184 -24.88 20.19 13.24
C GLU A 184 -23.53 19.44 13.24
N ALA A 185 -22.76 19.54 14.33
CA ALA A 185 -21.50 18.82 14.48
C ALA A 185 -21.68 17.29 14.42
N LYS A 186 -22.68 16.75 15.11
CA LYS A 186 -23.00 15.31 15.08
C LYS A 186 -23.42 14.86 13.68
N GLU A 187 -24.20 15.67 12.97
CA GLU A 187 -24.62 15.35 11.60
C GLU A 187 -23.46 15.43 10.61
N LEU A 188 -22.61 16.45 10.70
CA LEU A 188 -21.38 16.59 9.92
C LEU A 188 -20.49 15.36 10.06
N LEU A 189 -20.26 14.91 11.30
CA LEU A 189 -19.46 13.70 11.56
C LEU A 189 -20.10 12.46 10.95
N ARG A 190 -21.42 12.29 11.09
CA ARG A 190 -22.15 11.14 10.53
C ARG A 190 -22.01 11.06 9.02
N VAL A 191 -22.26 12.16 8.31
CA VAL A 191 -22.17 12.22 6.85
C VAL A 191 -20.73 11.99 6.38
N THR A 192 -19.76 12.63 7.05
CA THR A 192 -18.33 12.49 6.73
C THR A 192 -17.87 11.04 6.87
N ILE A 193 -18.23 10.37 7.97
CA ILE A 193 -17.85 8.97 8.22
C ILE A 193 -18.43 8.03 7.16
N LEU A 194 -19.71 8.21 6.81
CA LEU A 194 -20.35 7.35 5.81
C LEU A 194 -19.68 7.48 4.44
N GLN A 195 -19.34 8.71 4.04
CA GLN A 195 -18.65 8.93 2.77
C GLN A 195 -17.22 8.38 2.80
N ASP A 196 -16.44 8.66 3.83
CA ASP A 196 -15.04 8.19 3.94
C ASP A 196 -14.95 6.65 3.99
N VAL A 197 -15.87 5.98 4.70
CA VAL A 197 -15.92 4.51 4.70
C VAL A 197 -16.26 3.96 3.31
N LYS A 198 -17.17 4.60 2.58
CA LYS A 198 -17.51 4.22 1.21
C LYS A 198 -16.34 4.42 0.26
N ASP A 199 -15.66 5.56 0.33
CA ASP A 199 -14.48 5.85 -0.49
C ASP A 199 -13.35 4.84 -0.21
N LEU A 200 -13.19 4.43 1.05
CA LEU A 200 -12.23 3.39 1.44
C LEU A 200 -12.57 2.02 0.82
N GLU A 201 -13.86 1.67 0.73
CA GLU A 201 -14.32 0.42 0.12
C GLU A 201 -14.08 0.42 -1.39
N GLU A 202 -14.42 1.51 -2.07
CA GLU A 202 -14.18 1.70 -3.51
C GLU A 202 -12.68 1.62 -3.83
N TYR A 203 -11.84 2.34 -3.07
CA TYR A 203 -10.38 2.31 -3.23
C TYR A 203 -9.81 0.90 -3.05
N ARG A 204 -10.33 0.11 -2.09
CA ARG A 204 -9.88 -1.27 -1.87
C ARG A 204 -10.30 -2.21 -2.99
N THR A 205 -11.48 -2.01 -3.56
CA THR A 205 -11.94 -2.77 -4.73
C THR A 205 -11.03 -2.51 -5.92
N GLN A 206 -10.74 -1.25 -6.21
CA GLN A 206 -9.83 -0.86 -7.28
C GLN A 206 -8.41 -1.40 -7.06
N LEU A 207 -7.89 -1.35 -5.83
CA LEU A 207 -6.59 -1.95 -5.51
C LEU A 207 -6.57 -3.47 -5.75
N LYS A 208 -7.66 -4.17 -5.42
CA LYS A 208 -7.76 -5.61 -5.64
C LYS A 208 -7.76 -5.93 -7.14
N GLU A 209 -8.52 -5.19 -7.93
CA GLU A 209 -8.54 -5.32 -9.40
C GLU A 209 -7.15 -5.06 -9.99
N ASN A 210 -6.50 -3.97 -9.58
CA ASN A 210 -5.14 -3.64 -10.02
C ASN A 210 -4.13 -4.73 -9.65
N LEU A 211 -4.23 -5.34 -8.47
CA LEU A 211 -3.36 -6.44 -8.06
C LEU A 211 -3.59 -7.70 -8.89
N ILE A 212 -4.85 -8.03 -9.20
CA ILE A 212 -5.19 -9.16 -10.08
C ILE A 212 -4.61 -8.93 -11.47
N GLN A 213 -4.83 -7.75 -12.04
CA GLN A 213 -4.29 -7.40 -13.36
C GLN A 213 -2.76 -7.42 -13.38
N THR A 214 -2.12 -6.86 -12.35
CA THR A 214 -0.65 -6.87 -12.24
C THR A 214 -0.13 -8.29 -12.12
N SER A 215 -0.79 -9.16 -11.34
CA SER A 215 -0.41 -10.57 -11.22
C SER A 215 -0.57 -11.31 -12.54
N GLN A 216 -1.63 -11.06 -13.30
CA GLN A 216 -1.83 -11.63 -14.64
C GLN A 216 -0.71 -11.16 -15.57
N ASN A 217 -0.42 -9.86 -15.60
CA ASN A 217 0.67 -9.31 -16.42
C ASN A 217 2.02 -9.93 -16.06
N ILE A 218 2.34 -10.13 -14.78
CA ILE A 218 3.58 -10.80 -14.33
C ILE A 218 3.60 -12.25 -14.82
N GLN A 219 2.51 -13.00 -14.64
CA GLN A 219 2.43 -14.39 -15.13
C GLN A 219 2.63 -14.46 -16.64
N MET A 220 1.97 -13.60 -17.40
CA MET A 220 2.09 -13.57 -18.85
C MET A 220 3.49 -13.13 -19.30
N ALA A 221 4.11 -12.17 -18.63
CA ALA A 221 5.50 -11.76 -18.91
C ALA A 221 6.50 -12.92 -18.78
N THR A 222 6.28 -13.86 -17.83
CA THR A 222 7.15 -15.05 -17.71
C THR A 222 7.00 -16.05 -18.87
N LYS A 223 5.90 -15.97 -19.63
CA LYS A 223 5.67 -16.79 -20.82
C LYS A 223 6.32 -16.20 -22.07
N ILE A 224 6.67 -14.91 -22.08
CA ILE A 224 7.29 -14.27 -23.24
C ILE A 224 8.57 -15.02 -23.63
N VAL A 225 8.68 -15.33 -24.91
CA VAL A 225 9.79 -16.07 -25.47
C VAL A 225 10.95 -15.10 -25.66
N ILE A 226 11.92 -15.15 -24.76
CA ILE A 226 13.14 -14.32 -24.85
C ILE A 226 14.30 -15.03 -25.58
N GLN A 227 14.17 -16.34 -25.81
CA GLN A 227 15.13 -17.15 -26.53
C GLN A 227 14.50 -18.46 -27.03
N GLY A 228 14.85 -18.88 -28.24
CA GLY A 228 14.48 -20.20 -28.79
C GLY A 228 13.85 -20.14 -30.19
N ALA A 229 13.39 -21.30 -30.67
CA ALA A 229 12.71 -21.42 -31.96
C ALA A 229 11.28 -20.87 -31.88
N VAL A 230 10.90 -20.08 -32.89
CA VAL A 230 9.58 -19.47 -33.00
C VAL A 230 8.69 -20.23 -33.98
N GLY A 231 9.25 -20.61 -35.13
CA GLY A 231 8.46 -21.22 -36.20
C GLY A 231 9.21 -21.28 -37.53
N ASN A 232 8.59 -21.88 -38.55
CA ASN A 232 9.19 -22.00 -39.88
C ASN A 232 8.49 -21.09 -40.89
N VAL A 233 9.27 -20.50 -41.79
CA VAL A 233 8.76 -19.64 -42.86
C VAL A 233 7.94 -20.47 -43.86
N ALA A 234 6.65 -20.17 -43.94
CA ALA A 234 5.70 -20.78 -44.86
C ALA A 234 5.72 -20.13 -46.25
N TYR A 235 5.82 -18.80 -46.30
CA TYR A 235 5.91 -18.03 -47.55
C TYR A 235 6.71 -16.73 -47.35
N VAL A 236 7.19 -16.18 -48.46
CA VAL A 236 7.88 -14.87 -48.54
C VAL A 236 7.27 -14.09 -49.69
N ASN A 237 6.74 -12.89 -49.43
CA ASN A 237 6.18 -11.99 -50.43
C ASN A 237 6.74 -10.57 -50.24
N GLY A 238 7.80 -10.24 -50.98
CA GLY A 238 8.56 -9.02 -50.70
C GLY A 238 9.14 -9.09 -49.28
N ASN A 239 8.79 -8.11 -48.45
CA ASN A 239 9.21 -8.07 -47.04
C ASN A 239 8.22 -8.74 -46.09
N GLU A 240 7.06 -9.19 -46.57
CA GLU A 240 6.05 -9.87 -45.77
C GLU A 240 6.34 -11.37 -45.69
N ILE A 241 6.48 -11.88 -44.47
CA ILE A 241 6.91 -13.25 -44.17
C ILE A 241 5.81 -13.95 -43.40
N GLY A 242 5.24 -15.00 -43.99
CA GLY A 242 4.31 -15.88 -43.28
C GLY A 242 5.07 -16.95 -42.51
N ILE A 243 4.84 -17.07 -41.20
CA ILE A 243 5.51 -18.03 -40.32
C ILE A 243 4.47 -18.93 -39.68
N ILE A 244 4.67 -20.25 -39.76
CA ILE A 244 3.90 -21.20 -38.97
C ILE A 244 4.58 -21.36 -37.61
N LEU A 245 3.85 -21.01 -36.56
CA LEU A 245 4.34 -21.08 -35.18
C LEU A 245 4.71 -22.50 -34.77
N ASP A 246 5.74 -22.62 -33.95
CA ASP A 246 6.08 -23.87 -33.28
C ASP A 246 4.94 -24.35 -32.37
N LYS A 247 4.88 -25.65 -32.09
CA LYS A 247 3.85 -26.26 -31.23
C LYS A 247 3.86 -25.75 -29.80
N SER A 248 4.95 -25.13 -29.36
CA SER A 248 5.11 -24.56 -28.04
C SER A 248 4.87 -23.05 -27.97
N ILE A 249 4.51 -22.40 -29.09
CA ILE A 249 4.47 -20.94 -29.20
C ILE A 249 3.07 -20.47 -29.62
N GLU A 250 2.58 -19.43 -28.98
CA GLU A 250 1.37 -18.68 -29.37
C GLU A 250 1.69 -17.20 -29.54
N ALA A 251 0.87 -16.48 -30.31
CA ALA A 251 0.95 -15.04 -30.48
C ALA A 251 -0.21 -14.35 -29.78
N LEU A 252 0.08 -13.34 -28.98
CA LEU A 252 -0.89 -12.57 -28.20
C LEU A 252 -0.77 -11.07 -28.49
N ASP A 253 -1.86 -10.31 -28.34
CA ASP A 253 -1.82 -8.85 -28.36
C ASP A 253 -1.29 -8.26 -27.03
N THR A 254 -1.23 -6.93 -26.93
CA THR A 254 -0.79 -6.23 -25.71
C THR A 254 -1.74 -6.40 -24.52
N ASP A 255 -2.96 -6.84 -24.77
CA ASP A 255 -3.99 -7.13 -23.77
C ASP A 255 -4.07 -8.64 -23.45
N TRP A 256 -3.09 -9.42 -23.92
CA TRP A 256 -2.98 -10.88 -23.77
C TRP A 256 -4.06 -11.70 -24.48
N ASN A 257 -4.81 -11.14 -25.43
CA ASN A 257 -5.75 -11.90 -26.22
C ASN A 257 -5.02 -12.69 -27.30
N THR A 258 -5.46 -13.93 -27.54
CA THR A 258 -4.86 -14.81 -28.56
C THR A 258 -5.10 -14.28 -29.97
N ILE A 259 -4.01 -13.97 -30.66
CA ILE A 259 -3.98 -13.66 -32.09
C ILE A 259 -3.82 -14.95 -32.90
N ALA A 260 -2.91 -15.83 -32.48
CA ALA A 260 -2.69 -17.12 -33.14
C ALA A 260 -2.23 -18.20 -32.15
N LYS A 261 -2.73 -19.41 -32.34
CA LYS A 261 -2.41 -20.60 -31.54
C LYS A 261 -1.18 -21.33 -32.10
N PRO A 262 -0.64 -22.30 -31.35
CA PRO A 262 0.45 -23.12 -31.86
C PRO A 262 0.13 -23.79 -33.19
N SER A 263 1.12 -23.83 -34.09
CA SER A 263 0.98 -24.33 -35.47
C SER A 263 0.05 -23.53 -36.37
N GLU A 264 -0.45 -22.37 -35.95
CA GLU A 264 -1.15 -21.43 -36.84
C GLU A 264 -0.15 -20.50 -37.54
N LEU A 265 -0.62 -19.91 -38.64
CA LEU A 265 0.14 -18.99 -39.47
C LEU A 265 0.00 -17.57 -38.93
N ILE A 266 1.12 -16.88 -38.81
CA ILE A 266 1.21 -15.46 -38.49
C ILE A 266 2.03 -14.71 -39.53
N GLU A 267 1.81 -13.41 -39.62
CA GLU A 267 2.52 -12.52 -40.54
C GLU A 267 3.51 -11.65 -39.79
N MET A 268 4.73 -11.57 -40.32
CA MET A 268 5.81 -10.72 -39.82
C MET A 268 6.44 -9.95 -40.97
N THR A 269 7.20 -8.91 -40.66
CA THR A 269 7.92 -8.11 -41.66
C THR A 269 9.43 -8.28 -41.49
N ALA A 270 10.14 -8.65 -42.56
CA ALA A 270 11.60 -8.60 -42.62
C ALA A 270 12.08 -7.22 -43.08
N GLU A 271 13.28 -6.80 -42.66
CA GLU A 271 13.89 -5.57 -43.21
C GLU A 271 14.27 -5.74 -44.69
N ASP A 272 14.87 -6.89 -45.02
CA ASP A 272 15.22 -7.32 -46.37
C ASP A 272 14.74 -8.75 -46.62
N GLY A 273 13.53 -8.86 -47.16
CA GLY A 273 12.89 -10.14 -47.47
C GLY A 273 13.66 -11.00 -48.49
N SER A 274 14.59 -10.44 -49.26
CA SER A 274 15.41 -11.20 -50.22
C SER A 274 16.38 -12.18 -49.54
N LYS A 275 16.67 -11.96 -48.26
CA LYS A 275 17.52 -12.84 -47.45
C LYS A 275 16.75 -13.98 -46.78
N VAL A 276 15.42 -13.95 -46.84
CA VAL A 276 14.54 -14.94 -46.23
C VAL A 276 14.08 -15.95 -47.29
N SER A 277 14.11 -17.24 -46.96
CA SER A 277 13.69 -18.32 -47.84
C SER A 277 12.63 -19.19 -47.18
N ARG A 278 11.73 -19.75 -47.97
CA ARG A 278 10.73 -20.71 -47.47
C ARG A 278 11.41 -21.89 -46.79
N GLY A 279 10.92 -22.23 -45.59
CA GLY A 279 11.50 -23.27 -44.73
C GLY A 279 12.61 -22.78 -43.80
N ASP A 280 13.02 -21.51 -43.88
CA ASP A 280 13.92 -20.93 -42.89
C ASP A 280 13.27 -20.95 -41.49
N LEU A 281 14.10 -21.11 -40.46
CA LEU A 281 13.67 -21.11 -39.06
C LEU A 281 13.78 -19.69 -38.49
N ALA A 282 12.67 -19.16 -37.97
CA ALA A 282 12.67 -17.95 -37.15
C ALA A 282 12.99 -18.30 -35.70
N VAL A 283 13.85 -17.51 -35.08
CA VAL A 283 14.34 -17.69 -33.72
C VAL A 283 14.38 -16.35 -33.00
N ILE A 284 14.31 -16.39 -31.67
CA ILE A 284 14.69 -15.29 -30.81
C ILE A 284 16.06 -15.63 -30.20
N GLU A 285 17.03 -14.76 -30.41
CA GLU A 285 18.39 -14.89 -29.88
C GLU A 285 18.82 -13.56 -29.26
N ASN A 286 19.18 -13.59 -27.97
CA ASN A 286 19.51 -12.37 -27.21
C ASN A 286 18.43 -11.28 -27.36
N GLU A 287 17.16 -11.67 -27.21
CA GLU A 287 15.99 -10.79 -27.35
C GLU A 287 15.75 -10.22 -28.76
N ASN A 288 16.52 -10.65 -29.78
CA ASN A 288 16.30 -10.24 -31.17
C ASN A 288 15.59 -11.34 -31.95
N LEU A 289 14.42 -11.01 -32.51
CA LEU A 289 13.68 -11.88 -33.42
C LEU A 289 14.31 -11.81 -34.81
N CYS A 290 14.80 -12.95 -35.32
CA CYS A 290 15.49 -13.01 -36.60
C CYS A 290 15.38 -14.38 -37.27
N ILE A 291 15.77 -14.45 -38.54
CA ILE A 291 15.96 -15.71 -39.25
C ILE A 291 17.29 -16.34 -38.82
N ASN A 292 17.26 -17.59 -38.34
CA ASN A 292 18.43 -18.24 -37.76
C ASN A 292 19.63 -18.32 -38.73
N ARG A 293 19.36 -18.59 -40.02
CA ARG A 293 20.37 -18.77 -41.06
C ARG A 293 21.08 -17.47 -41.45
N THR A 294 20.35 -16.38 -41.60
CA THR A 294 20.86 -15.10 -42.14
C THR A 294 21.04 -14.02 -41.09
N LYS A 295 20.49 -14.23 -39.89
CA LYS A 295 20.35 -13.23 -38.83
C LYS A 295 19.58 -11.98 -39.31
N GLU A 296 18.76 -12.14 -40.34
CA GLU A 296 17.90 -11.08 -40.85
C GLU A 296 16.81 -10.76 -39.82
N PRO A 297 16.68 -9.50 -39.37
CA PRO A 297 15.68 -9.12 -38.38
C PRO A 297 14.24 -9.31 -38.87
N LEU A 298 13.35 -9.66 -37.96
CA LEU A 298 11.92 -9.73 -38.18
C LEU A 298 11.20 -8.83 -37.17
N ASN A 299 10.13 -8.19 -37.62
CA ASN A 299 9.28 -7.30 -36.83
C ASN A 299 7.84 -7.82 -36.80
N CYS A 300 7.17 -7.66 -35.67
CA CYS A 300 5.77 -8.02 -35.47
C CYS A 300 5.10 -7.09 -34.44
N ASP A 301 3.78 -6.92 -34.55
CA ASP A 301 2.96 -6.08 -33.65
C ASP A 301 2.31 -6.89 -32.51
N PHE A 302 2.84 -8.09 -32.24
CA PHE A 302 2.32 -9.01 -31.24
C PHE A 302 3.43 -9.63 -30.40
N ILE A 303 3.05 -10.21 -29.27
CA ILE A 303 3.94 -10.81 -28.29
C ILE A 303 3.95 -12.33 -28.50
N LEU A 304 5.15 -12.90 -28.64
CA LEU A 304 5.33 -14.34 -28.74
C LEU A 304 5.48 -14.94 -27.35
N CYS A 305 4.57 -15.84 -26.99
CA CYS A 305 4.50 -16.49 -25.69
C CYS A 305 4.63 -18.00 -25.82
N ARG A 306 5.16 -18.65 -24.77
CA ARG A 306 5.08 -20.09 -24.62
C ARG A 306 3.63 -20.46 -24.34
N ALA A 307 3.05 -21.29 -25.20
CA ALA A 307 1.72 -21.81 -25.02
C ALA A 307 1.67 -22.72 -23.79
N ASP A 308 0.56 -22.68 -23.04
CA ASP A 308 0.33 -23.64 -21.98
C ASP A 308 0.19 -25.03 -22.62
N THR A 309 1.23 -25.86 -22.52
CA THR A 309 1.11 -27.28 -22.83
C THR A 309 0.03 -27.84 -21.92
N ASP A 310 -1.04 -28.40 -22.50
CA ASP A 310 -2.12 -29.10 -21.78
C ASP A 310 -1.54 -29.98 -20.67
N ASN A 311 -1.47 -29.44 -19.45
CA ASN A 311 -1.14 -30.18 -18.24
C ASN A 311 -2.42 -30.89 -17.76
N LYS A 312 -3.07 -31.62 -18.67
CA LYS A 312 -4.02 -32.68 -18.36
C LYS A 312 -3.25 -34.00 -18.20
N LYS A 313 -2.30 -34.06 -17.25
CA LYS A 313 -1.79 -35.33 -16.74
C LYS A 313 -1.56 -35.26 -15.24
N ASN A 314 -2.41 -36.00 -14.54
CA ASN A 314 -2.25 -36.58 -13.20
C ASN A 314 -2.39 -35.65 -11.98
N ILE A 315 -3.65 -35.41 -11.61
CA ILE A 315 -4.03 -35.54 -10.20
C ILE A 315 -5.04 -36.69 -10.15
N LYS A 316 -4.57 -37.84 -9.66
CA LYS A 316 -5.39 -38.93 -9.13
C LYS A 316 -5.22 -38.90 -7.62
#